data_AF-A0A5N5CYS3-F1
#
_entry.id   AF-A0A5N5CYS3-F1
#
_cell.length_a   1.000
_cell.length_b   1.000
_cell.length_c   1.000
_cell.angle_alpha   90.00
_cell.angle_beta   90.00
_cell.angle_gamma   90.00
#
_symmetry.space_group_name_H-M   'P 1'
#
loop_
_entity.id
_entity.type
_entity.pdbx_description
1 polymer ?
#
loop_
_entity_poly.entity_id
_entity_poly.type
_entity_poly.pdbx_seq_one_letter_code
_entity_poly.pdbx_strand_id
1 'polypeptide(L)'
;MDAGAAGLAMSYAATFTGNLLWLIRLHTANEQEMNSMERVGEYLDVPQEGPTAVPAKGWTGGQGGGAIEFVDYSAHYGNERETVLRNLRLSIGAREKIGVVGRTGPGKTSLALTLVRALEAASGWILLDGEAVCAMPLRQLRENVVMVPQDPILFSGNVRSNLDPLLREPLVLLMDESTASLDANTAARIQDNLRAQTCTTITIAHRLPSIIDCDRVVVLEAGRTIEVSRPRELLAVSGSVFAALWHEQHTSSSIDIG
;
A
#
# COMPACT_ATOMS: atom_id res chain seq x y z
N MET A 1 -62.04 -53.55 -0.13
CA MET A 1 -61.31 -52.55 0.67
C MET A 1 -62.34 -51.76 1.45
N ASP A 2 -62.11 -51.56 2.74
CA ASP A 2 -63.00 -50.73 3.56
C ASP A 2 -62.91 -49.26 3.12
N ALA A 3 -64.05 -48.57 3.05
CA ALA A 3 -64.10 -47.16 2.63
C ALA A 3 -63.27 -46.26 3.56
N GLY A 4 -63.19 -46.61 4.85
CA GLY A 4 -62.32 -45.92 5.82
C GLY A 4 -60.83 -46.06 5.49
N ALA A 5 -60.39 -47.27 5.10
CA ALA A 5 -59.00 -47.51 4.71
C ALA A 5 -58.62 -46.76 3.41
N ALA A 6 -59.55 -46.64 2.46
CA ALA A 6 -59.33 -45.87 1.24
C ALA A 6 -59.19 -44.35 1.52
N GLY A 7 -59.99 -43.81 2.45
CA GLY A 7 -59.88 -42.42 2.90
C GLY A 7 -58.52 -42.13 3.56
N LEU A 8 -58.09 -43.00 4.46
CA LEU A 8 -56.76 -42.90 5.11
C LEU A 8 -55.62 -42.98 4.09
N ALA A 9 -55.70 -43.90 3.11
CA ALA A 9 -54.70 -44.03 2.07
C ALA A 9 -54.56 -42.76 1.21
N MET A 10 -55.67 -42.09 0.87
CA MET A 10 -55.65 -40.82 0.13
C MET A 10 -55.06 -39.68 0.97
N SER A 11 -55.41 -39.58 2.25
CA SER A 11 -54.82 -38.58 3.16
C SER A 11 -53.31 -38.79 3.30
N TYR A 12 -52.84 -40.03 3.47
CA TYR A 12 -51.41 -40.32 3.52
C TYR A 12 -50.70 -40.02 2.20
N ALA A 13 -51.31 -40.33 1.04
CA ALA A 13 -50.73 -40.00 -0.26
C ALA A 13 -50.56 -38.48 -0.46
N ALA A 14 -51.54 -37.68 -0.04
CA ALA A 14 -51.47 -36.22 -0.09
C ALA A 14 -50.36 -35.68 0.84
N THR A 15 -50.30 -36.15 2.10
CA THR A 15 -49.25 -35.76 3.05
C THR A 15 -47.85 -36.18 2.57
N PHE A 16 -47.72 -37.39 2.03
CA PHE A 16 -46.47 -37.88 1.47
C PHE A 16 -45.97 -37.01 0.32
N THR A 17 -46.87 -36.62 -0.60
CA THR A 17 -46.55 -35.75 -1.72
C THR A 17 -46.10 -34.36 -1.25
N GLY A 18 -46.79 -33.80 -0.24
CA GLY A 18 -46.40 -32.53 0.39
C GLY A 18 -45.01 -32.60 1.03
N ASN A 19 -44.72 -33.67 1.77
CA ASN A 19 -43.40 -33.88 2.39
C ASN A 19 -42.29 -34.03 1.34
N LEU A 20 -42.57 -34.73 0.23
CA LEU A 20 -41.59 -34.90 -0.85
C LEU A 20 -41.28 -33.58 -1.55
N LEU A 21 -42.29 -32.74 -1.81
CA LEU A 21 -42.07 -31.41 -2.39
C LEU A 21 -41.21 -30.53 -1.47
N TRP A 22 -41.48 -30.56 -0.16
CA TRP A 22 -40.65 -29.86 0.82
C TRP A 22 -39.23 -30.40 0.90
N LEU A 23 -39.04 -31.72 0.84
CA LEU A 23 -37.71 -32.33 0.82
C LEU A 23 -36.88 -31.85 -0.37
N ILE A 24 -37.47 -31.82 -1.57
CA ILE A 24 -36.78 -31.32 -2.78
C ILE A 24 -36.41 -29.85 -2.61
N ARG A 25 -37.34 -29.01 -2.12
CA ARG A 25 -37.06 -27.58 -1.86
C ARG A 25 -35.95 -27.39 -0.85
N LEU A 26 -35.96 -28.16 0.25
CA LEU A 26 -34.91 -28.12 1.27
C LEU A 26 -33.56 -28.57 0.70
N HIS A 27 -33.54 -29.60 -0.16
CA HIS A 27 -32.32 -30.05 -0.82
C HIS A 27 -31.73 -28.98 -1.72
N THR A 28 -32.54 -28.39 -2.61
CA THR A 28 -32.08 -27.31 -3.50
C THR A 28 -31.64 -26.08 -2.72
N ALA A 29 -32.35 -25.70 -1.65
CA ALA A 29 -31.94 -24.60 -0.78
C ALA A 29 -30.60 -24.88 -0.09
N ASN A 30 -30.42 -26.09 0.44
CA ASN A 30 -29.15 -26.49 1.07
C ASN A 30 -27.98 -26.52 0.08
N GLU A 31 -28.21 -26.97 -1.15
CA GLU A 31 -27.21 -26.93 -2.23
C GLU A 31 -26.80 -25.49 -2.56
N GLN A 32 -27.77 -24.56 -2.66
CA GLN A 32 -27.48 -23.14 -2.88
C GLN A 32 -26.65 -22.51 -1.74
N GLU A 33 -26.98 -22.84 -0.49
CA GLU A 33 -26.20 -22.37 0.67
C GLU A 33 -24.79 -22.98 0.70
N MET A 34 -24.62 -24.20 0.18
CA MET A 34 -23.32 -24.87 0.13
C MET A 34 -22.31 -24.13 -0.76
N ASN A 35 -22.75 -23.41 -1.81
CA ASN A 35 -21.87 -22.56 -2.61
C ASN A 35 -21.17 -21.48 -1.76
N SER A 36 -21.86 -20.92 -0.76
CA SER A 36 -21.26 -19.95 0.17
C SER A 36 -20.26 -20.62 1.11
N MET A 37 -20.53 -21.87 1.52
CA MET A 37 -19.60 -22.64 2.36
C MET A 37 -18.35 -23.06 1.61
N GLU A 38 -18.49 -23.43 0.32
CA GLU A 38 -17.36 -23.71 -0.56
C GLU A 38 -16.44 -22.48 -0.66
N ARG A 39 -17.00 -21.29 -0.88
CA ARG A 39 -16.23 -20.03 -0.87
C ARG A 39 -15.49 -19.79 0.44
N VAL A 40 -16.13 -20.05 1.59
CA VAL A 40 -15.46 -19.93 2.90
C VAL A 40 -14.30 -20.92 2.98
N GLY A 41 -14.49 -22.15 2.52
CA GLY A 41 -13.43 -23.17 2.41
C GLY A 41 -12.25 -22.69 1.55
N GLU A 42 -12.53 -22.13 0.37
CA GLU A 42 -11.49 -21.58 -0.51
C GLU A 42 -10.64 -20.50 0.19
N TYR A 43 -11.25 -19.61 0.97
CA TYR A 43 -10.53 -18.55 1.70
C TYR A 43 -9.61 -19.09 2.81
N LEU A 44 -9.89 -20.27 3.37
CA LEU A 44 -9.06 -20.87 4.41
C LEU A 44 -7.72 -21.38 3.86
N ASP A 45 -7.67 -21.74 2.57
CA ASP A 45 -6.51 -22.35 1.92
C ASP A 45 -5.66 -21.34 1.12
N VAL A 46 -6.04 -20.06 1.09
CA VAL A 46 -5.28 -19.01 0.40
C VAL A 46 -3.91 -18.82 1.06
N PRO A 47 -2.82 -18.66 0.28
CA PRO A 47 -1.50 -18.33 0.81
C PRO A 47 -1.56 -17.15 1.78
N GLN A 48 -1.07 -17.35 2.99
CA GLN A 48 -1.05 -16.32 4.02
C GLN A 48 0.15 -15.41 3.86
N GLU A 49 -0.01 -14.15 4.27
CA GLU A 49 1.09 -13.20 4.38
C GLU A 49 2.15 -13.70 5.38
N GLY A 50 3.40 -13.23 5.26
CA GLY A 50 4.52 -13.65 6.10
C GLY A 50 4.25 -13.54 7.62
N PRO A 51 5.02 -14.23 8.47
CA PRO A 51 4.71 -14.36 9.89
C PRO A 51 4.68 -13.00 10.63
N THR A 52 3.60 -12.75 11.37
CA THR A 52 3.37 -11.52 12.13
C THR A 52 4.19 -11.42 13.43
N ALA A 53 4.69 -12.53 13.96
CA ALA A 53 5.01 -12.63 15.40
C ALA A 53 6.37 -13.26 15.76
N VAL A 54 7.31 -13.43 14.83
CA VAL A 54 8.67 -13.84 15.20
C VAL A 54 9.56 -12.59 15.22
N PRO A 55 9.98 -12.05 16.39
CA PRO A 55 10.92 -10.95 16.42
C PRO A 55 12.17 -11.34 15.64
N ALA A 56 12.59 -10.49 14.70
CA ALA A 56 13.87 -10.66 14.05
C ALA A 56 14.94 -10.69 15.15
N LYS A 57 15.76 -11.74 15.15
CA LYS A 57 16.87 -11.88 16.10
C LYS A 57 17.90 -10.80 15.75
N GLY A 58 17.88 -9.66 16.43
CA GLY A 58 18.84 -8.56 16.20
C GLY A 58 18.23 -7.17 16.26
N TRP A 59 16.95 -7.01 15.89
CA TRP A 59 16.32 -5.69 15.79
C TRP A 59 16.07 -5.05 17.16
N THR A 60 16.65 -3.87 17.39
CA THR A 60 16.65 -3.18 18.69
C THR A 60 15.45 -2.27 18.95
N GLY A 61 14.33 -2.43 18.25
CA GLY A 61 13.12 -1.72 18.69
C GLY A 61 13.06 -0.25 18.27
N GLY A 62 13.52 0.10 17.06
CA GLY A 62 13.42 1.48 16.57
C GLY A 62 14.31 2.50 17.30
N GLN A 63 15.46 2.06 17.81
CA GLN A 63 16.53 2.97 18.24
C GLN A 63 17.41 3.47 17.08
N GLY A 64 17.15 3.00 15.86
CA GLY A 64 17.83 3.43 14.65
C GLY A 64 17.36 4.78 14.15
N GLY A 65 18.06 5.30 13.14
CA GLY A 65 17.80 6.63 12.59
C GLY A 65 16.79 6.64 11.44
N GLY A 66 16.28 5.47 11.04
CA GLY A 66 15.42 5.30 9.88
C GLY A 66 16.20 5.33 8.56
N ALA A 67 17.47 4.90 8.53
CA ALA A 67 18.24 4.82 7.30
C ALA A 67 17.72 3.67 6.43
N ILE A 68 17.56 3.89 5.11
CA ILE A 68 17.02 2.89 4.19
C ILE A 68 18.01 2.65 3.06
N GLU A 69 18.25 1.40 2.72
CA GLU A 69 19.10 1.03 1.59
C GLU A 69 18.42 -0.03 0.71
N PHE A 70 18.30 0.28 -0.58
CA PHE A 70 17.91 -0.66 -1.61
C PHE A 70 19.17 -1.22 -2.28
N VAL A 71 19.35 -2.54 -2.20
CA VAL A 71 20.51 -3.26 -2.73
C VAL A 71 20.06 -4.19 -3.84
N ASP A 72 20.31 -3.78 -5.09
CA ASP A 72 19.95 -4.55 -6.30
C ASP A 72 18.48 -5.00 -6.33
N TYR A 73 17.60 -4.13 -5.84
CA TYR A 73 16.22 -4.50 -5.52
C TYR A 73 15.33 -4.52 -6.77
N SER A 74 14.60 -5.62 -6.96
CA SER A 74 13.58 -5.74 -8.00
C SER A 74 12.29 -6.31 -7.42
N ALA A 75 11.15 -5.88 -7.97
CA ALA A 75 9.82 -6.34 -7.54
C ALA A 75 8.85 -6.41 -8.72
N HIS A 76 7.87 -7.32 -8.64
CA HIS A 76 6.77 -7.48 -9.61
C HIS A 76 5.46 -7.73 -8.87
N TYR A 77 4.34 -7.39 -9.48
CA TYR A 77 3.02 -7.66 -8.91
C TYR A 77 2.66 -9.14 -9.06
N GLY A 78 2.24 -9.79 -7.98
CA GLY A 78 1.81 -11.19 -7.99
C GLY A 78 2.81 -12.12 -8.69
N ASN A 79 2.33 -12.92 -9.64
CA ASN A 79 3.15 -13.82 -10.45
C ASN A 79 3.50 -13.23 -11.83
N GLU A 80 3.41 -11.90 -11.99
CA GLU A 80 3.77 -11.26 -13.25
C GLU A 80 5.26 -11.43 -13.54
N ARG A 81 5.59 -11.68 -14.82
CA ARG A 81 6.99 -11.79 -15.26
C ARG A 81 7.68 -10.44 -15.36
N GLU A 82 6.91 -9.36 -15.52
CA GLU A 82 7.47 -8.03 -15.71
C GLU A 82 7.67 -7.34 -14.37
N THR A 83 8.93 -7.03 -14.06
CA THR A 83 9.31 -6.28 -12.87
C THR A 83 8.95 -4.82 -13.02
N VAL A 84 8.16 -4.29 -12.07
CA VAL A 84 7.81 -2.88 -11.95
C VAL A 84 8.97 -2.05 -11.39
N LEU A 85 9.79 -2.64 -10.51
CA LEU A 85 11.07 -2.07 -10.06
C LEU A 85 12.21 -2.97 -10.50
N ARG A 86 13.29 -2.37 -11.01
CA ARG A 86 14.38 -3.06 -11.72
C ARG A 86 15.74 -2.63 -11.17
N ASN A 87 16.42 -3.53 -10.46
CA ASN A 87 17.78 -3.34 -9.95
C ASN A 87 17.98 -1.97 -9.27
N LEU A 88 17.05 -1.59 -8.41
CA LEU A 88 17.07 -0.32 -7.70
C LEU A 88 18.24 -0.30 -6.71
N ARG A 89 19.10 0.71 -6.83
CA ARG A 89 20.20 1.00 -5.90
C ARG A 89 20.00 2.42 -5.38
N LEU A 90 19.59 2.52 -4.13
CA LEU A 90 19.24 3.80 -3.50
C LEU A 90 19.57 3.75 -2.02
N SER A 91 20.33 4.71 -1.53
CA SER A 91 20.62 4.87 -0.11
C SER A 91 19.99 6.16 0.39
N ILE A 92 19.21 6.07 1.47
CA ILE A 92 18.54 7.18 2.17
C ILE A 92 19.10 7.21 3.58
N GLY A 93 19.66 8.36 3.96
CA GLY A 93 20.20 8.58 5.29
C GLY A 93 19.11 8.64 6.36
N ALA A 94 19.53 8.42 7.60
CA ALA A 94 18.68 8.62 8.77
C ALA A 94 18.16 10.06 8.83
N ARG A 95 16.86 10.22 9.09
CA ARG A 95 16.16 11.53 9.17
C ARG A 95 16.21 12.36 7.89
N GLU A 96 16.55 11.73 6.77
CA GLU A 96 16.61 12.41 5.49
C GLU A 96 15.22 12.54 4.88
N LYS A 97 14.96 13.69 4.25
CA LYS A 97 13.73 13.96 3.52
C LYS A 97 14.00 13.81 2.03
N ILE A 98 13.42 12.79 1.42
CA ILE A 98 13.55 12.55 -0.02
C ILE A 98 12.23 12.73 -0.76
N GLY A 99 12.30 13.33 -1.94
CA GLY A 99 11.21 13.38 -2.91
C GLY A 99 11.38 12.30 -3.97
N VAL A 100 10.34 11.57 -4.31
CA VAL A 100 10.34 10.57 -5.39
C VAL A 100 9.41 11.06 -6.50
N VAL A 101 9.97 11.22 -7.70
CA VAL A 101 9.23 11.68 -8.88
C VAL A 101 9.57 10.85 -10.11
N GLY A 102 8.80 11.07 -11.17
CA GLY A 102 8.94 10.41 -12.45
C GLY A 102 7.68 10.63 -13.27
N ARG A 103 7.76 10.34 -14.56
CA ARG A 103 6.58 10.33 -15.47
C ARG A 103 5.49 9.39 -14.95
N THR A 104 4.30 9.37 -15.54
CA THR A 104 3.23 8.44 -15.13
C THR A 104 3.62 6.98 -15.40
N GLY A 105 3.33 6.08 -14.45
CA GLY A 105 3.64 4.64 -14.56
C GLY A 105 5.09 4.14 -14.34
N PRO A 106 6.00 4.79 -13.58
CA PRO A 106 7.40 4.36 -13.49
C PRO A 106 7.68 3.52 -12.22
N GLY A 107 6.64 3.19 -11.43
CA GLY A 107 6.75 2.44 -10.17
C GLY A 107 6.86 3.27 -8.88
N LYS A 108 6.42 4.55 -8.84
CA LYS A 108 6.50 5.40 -7.63
C LYS A 108 5.73 4.81 -6.44
N THR A 109 4.43 4.58 -6.60
CA THR A 109 3.59 3.91 -5.59
C THR A 109 4.09 2.51 -5.29
N SER A 110 4.59 1.79 -6.30
CA SER A 110 5.21 0.47 -6.11
C SER A 110 6.42 0.53 -5.16
N LEU A 111 7.22 1.60 -5.18
CA LEU A 111 8.32 1.81 -4.22
C LEU A 111 7.82 2.03 -2.79
N ALA A 112 6.70 2.72 -2.58
CA ALA A 112 6.11 2.80 -1.24
C ALA A 112 5.60 1.44 -0.75
N LEU A 113 4.95 0.67 -1.63
CA LEU A 113 4.42 -0.65 -1.29
C LEU A 113 5.51 -1.66 -0.90
N THR A 114 6.71 -1.56 -1.45
CA THR A 114 7.82 -2.46 -1.09
C THR A 114 8.36 -2.19 0.31
N LEU A 115 8.35 -0.94 0.76
CA LEU A 115 8.82 -0.55 2.10
C LEU A 115 7.91 -1.06 3.22
N VAL A 116 6.61 -1.20 2.96
CA VAL A 116 5.63 -1.79 3.90
C VAL A 116 5.41 -3.29 3.69
N ARG A 117 6.21 -3.90 2.79
CA ARG A 117 6.10 -5.29 2.35
C ARG A 117 4.70 -5.68 1.86
N ALA A 118 3.99 -4.73 1.25
CA ALA A 118 2.76 -5.03 0.49
C ALA A 118 3.10 -5.55 -0.92
N LEU A 119 4.30 -5.24 -1.42
CA LEU A 119 4.87 -5.78 -2.65
C LEU A 119 6.19 -6.48 -2.32
N GLU A 120 6.21 -7.81 -2.42
CA GLU A 120 7.37 -8.63 -2.07
C GLU A 120 8.50 -8.53 -3.11
N ALA A 121 9.71 -8.80 -2.65
CA ALA A 121 10.91 -8.72 -3.47
C ALA A 121 10.97 -9.90 -4.46
N ALA A 122 11.28 -9.61 -5.73
CA ALA A 122 11.66 -10.60 -6.72
C ALA A 122 13.16 -10.94 -6.61
N SER A 123 13.98 -9.92 -6.33
CA SER A 123 15.42 -10.06 -6.09
C SER A 123 15.95 -8.88 -5.28
N GLY A 124 17.13 -9.05 -4.67
CA GLY A 124 17.78 -8.01 -3.88
C GLY A 124 17.15 -7.82 -2.50
N TRP A 125 17.56 -6.77 -1.81
CA TRP A 125 17.21 -6.54 -0.40
C TRP A 125 16.88 -5.08 -0.12
N ILE A 126 15.96 -4.86 0.81
CA ILE A 126 15.76 -3.56 1.46
C ILE A 126 16.30 -3.71 2.88
N LEU A 127 17.20 -2.81 3.25
CA LEU A 127 17.75 -2.70 4.59
C LEU A 127 17.14 -1.49 5.29
N LEU A 128 16.69 -1.66 6.52
CA LEU A 128 16.27 -0.58 7.42
C LEU A 128 17.22 -0.57 8.62
N ASP A 129 17.95 0.53 8.79
CA ASP A 129 19.04 0.69 9.76
C ASP A 129 20.06 -0.46 9.72
N GLY A 130 20.33 -0.98 8.51
CA GLY A 130 21.28 -2.06 8.26
C GLY A 130 20.69 -3.48 8.37
N GLU A 131 19.42 -3.63 8.72
CA GLU A 131 18.75 -4.93 8.86
C GLU A 131 17.77 -5.20 7.72
N ALA A 132 17.77 -6.44 7.22
CA ALA A 132 16.91 -6.82 6.10
C ALA A 132 15.42 -6.82 6.48
N VAL A 133 14.63 -6.02 5.78
CA VAL A 133 13.18 -5.85 5.99
C VAL A 133 12.42 -7.18 5.82
N CYS A 134 12.89 -8.08 4.96
CA CYS A 134 12.30 -9.41 4.77
C CYS A 134 12.43 -10.32 6.00
N ALA A 135 13.43 -10.10 6.86
CA ALA A 135 13.64 -10.85 8.09
C ALA A 135 12.82 -10.29 9.28
N MET A 136 12.24 -9.10 9.12
CA MET A 136 11.42 -8.44 10.15
C MET A 136 9.98 -8.97 10.16
N PRO A 137 9.37 -9.18 11.34
CA PRO A 137 7.94 -9.44 11.41
C PRO A 137 7.13 -8.23 10.94
N LEU A 138 6.08 -8.48 10.16
CA LEU A 138 5.33 -7.44 9.44
C LEU A 138 4.71 -6.39 10.36
N ARG A 139 4.18 -6.81 11.51
CA ARG A 139 3.61 -5.88 12.50
C ARG A 139 4.67 -4.87 12.94
N GLN A 140 5.86 -5.34 13.24
CA GLN A 140 6.96 -4.51 13.71
C GLN A 140 7.44 -3.56 12.61
N LEU A 141 7.58 -4.03 11.37
CA LEU A 141 7.89 -3.16 10.24
C LEU A 141 6.84 -2.05 10.08
N ARG A 142 5.55 -2.41 10.08
CA ARG A 142 4.42 -1.48 9.85
C ARG A 142 4.17 -0.52 11.01
N GLU A 143 4.65 -0.83 12.21
CA GLU A 143 4.67 0.11 13.34
C GLU A 143 5.77 1.19 13.18
N ASN A 144 6.82 0.92 12.39
CA ASN A 144 7.95 1.84 12.20
C ASN A 144 7.95 2.55 10.84
N VAL A 145 7.32 1.94 9.83
CA VAL A 145 7.13 2.50 8.49
C VAL A 145 5.65 2.82 8.33
N VAL A 146 5.30 4.10 8.50
CA VAL A 146 3.92 4.57 8.41
C VAL A 146 3.70 5.23 7.05
N MET A 147 2.63 4.82 6.37
CA MET A 147 2.21 5.39 5.10
C MET A 147 0.97 6.25 5.26
N VAL A 148 1.01 7.47 4.72
CA VAL A 148 -0.13 8.36 4.56
C VAL A 148 -0.56 8.29 3.08
N PRO A 149 -1.70 7.65 2.75
CA PRO A 149 -2.16 7.51 1.39
C PRO A 149 -2.72 8.83 0.82
N GLN A 150 -2.90 8.88 -0.49
CA GLN A 150 -3.46 10.02 -1.22
C GLN A 150 -4.89 10.34 -0.76
N ASP A 151 -5.73 9.31 -0.68
CA ASP A 151 -7.11 9.40 -0.21
C ASP A 151 -7.20 8.81 1.21
N PRO A 152 -7.19 9.64 2.27
CA PRO A 152 -7.28 9.13 3.64
C PRO A 152 -8.66 8.54 3.91
N ILE A 153 -8.70 7.26 4.27
CA ILE A 153 -9.92 6.58 4.70
C ILE A 153 -10.10 6.79 6.19
N LEU A 154 -11.29 7.25 6.60
CA LEU A 154 -11.70 7.30 8.00
C LEU A 154 -12.52 6.06 8.35
N PHE A 155 -12.13 5.38 9.42
CA PHE A 155 -12.86 4.27 10.01
C PHE A 155 -13.98 4.78 10.91
N SER A 156 -15.04 3.96 11.03
CA SER A 156 -16.10 4.22 12.02
C SER A 156 -15.51 4.27 13.42
N GLY A 157 -15.67 5.41 14.09
CA GLY A 157 -14.99 5.70 15.35
C GLY A 157 -14.92 7.20 15.63
N ASN A 158 -14.08 7.58 16.59
CA ASN A 158 -13.84 9.00 16.88
C ASN A 158 -12.62 9.52 16.11
N VAL A 159 -12.47 10.84 16.03
CA VAL A 159 -11.34 11.48 15.33
C VAL A 159 -10.00 11.03 15.95
N ARG A 160 -9.92 10.89 17.27
CA ARG A 160 -8.69 10.47 17.96
C ARG A 160 -8.22 9.08 17.55
N SER A 161 -9.12 8.09 17.48
CA SER A 161 -8.78 6.71 17.08
C SER A 161 -8.40 6.61 15.60
N ASN A 162 -8.88 7.55 14.77
CA ASN A 162 -8.49 7.65 13.37
C ASN A 162 -7.17 8.40 13.16
N LEU A 163 -6.88 9.42 13.99
CA LEU A 163 -5.71 10.28 13.84
C LEU A 163 -4.45 9.67 14.50
N ASP A 164 -4.63 8.92 15.58
CA ASP A 164 -3.52 8.36 16.34
C ASP A 164 -3.86 6.96 16.90
N PRO A 165 -3.91 5.93 16.02
CA PRO A 165 -4.19 4.57 16.45
C PRO A 165 -3.03 3.91 17.21
N LEU A 166 -1.80 4.46 17.16
CA LEU A 166 -0.58 3.80 17.65
C LEU A 166 0.27 4.63 18.64
N LEU A 167 0.02 5.93 18.82
CA LEU A 167 0.66 6.85 19.78
C LEU A 167 2.21 6.84 19.73
N ARG A 168 2.80 6.58 18.56
CA ARG A 168 4.24 6.46 18.36
C ARG A 168 4.71 7.22 17.14
N GLU A 169 5.86 7.86 17.26
CA GLU A 169 6.55 8.46 16.11
C GLU A 169 7.15 7.35 15.24
N PRO A 170 6.85 7.32 13.93
CA PRO A 170 7.45 6.33 13.03
C PRO A 170 8.91 6.66 12.75
N LEU A 171 9.72 5.63 12.49
CA LEU A 171 11.09 5.81 11.97
C LEU A 171 11.08 6.35 10.55
N VAL A 172 10.11 5.90 9.76
CA VAL A 172 9.96 6.24 8.35
C VAL A 172 8.51 6.66 8.08
N LEU A 173 8.35 7.86 7.54
CA LEU A 173 7.07 8.38 7.08
C LEU A 173 7.03 8.38 5.55
N LEU A 174 6.12 7.59 4.98
CA LEU A 174 5.82 7.58 3.55
C LEU A 174 4.61 8.46 3.28
N MET A 175 4.74 9.40 2.35
CA MET A 175 3.65 10.28 1.94
C MET A 175 3.38 10.05 0.47
N ASP A 176 2.23 9.45 0.17
CA ASP A 176 1.80 9.22 -1.21
C ASP A 176 0.79 10.28 -1.61
N GLU A 177 1.27 11.33 -2.29
CA GLU A 177 0.43 12.36 -2.93
C GLU A 177 -0.67 13.02 -2.05
N SER A 178 -0.53 12.99 -0.71
CA SER A 178 -1.55 13.34 0.28
C SER A 178 -1.98 14.82 0.32
N THR A 179 -1.44 15.67 -0.56
CA THR A 179 -1.81 17.09 -0.64
C THR A 179 -2.53 17.46 -1.94
N ALA A 180 -2.60 16.58 -2.93
CA ALA A 180 -3.12 16.92 -4.26
C ALA A 180 -4.57 17.42 -4.24
N SER A 181 -5.39 16.90 -3.32
CA SER A 181 -6.80 17.25 -3.14
C SER A 181 -7.05 18.43 -2.20
N LEU A 182 -6.01 19.07 -1.66
CA LEU A 182 -6.12 20.15 -0.68
C LEU A 182 -5.94 21.54 -1.32
N ASP A 183 -6.66 22.53 -0.78
CA ASP A 183 -6.44 23.93 -1.12
C ASP A 183 -5.04 24.41 -0.70
N ALA A 184 -4.55 25.48 -1.34
CA ALA A 184 -3.18 25.96 -1.16
C ALA A 184 -2.84 26.33 0.30
N ASN A 185 -3.79 26.87 1.07
CA ASN A 185 -3.56 27.27 2.45
C ASN A 185 -3.49 26.05 3.37
N THR A 186 -4.40 25.09 3.19
CA THR A 186 -4.38 23.84 3.97
C THR A 186 -3.15 23.01 3.66
N ALA A 187 -2.76 22.92 2.38
CA ALA A 187 -1.54 22.24 1.96
C ALA A 187 -0.29 22.85 2.61
N ALA A 188 -0.18 24.19 2.65
CA ALA A 188 0.95 24.87 3.29
C ALA A 188 1.05 24.54 4.78
N ARG A 189 -0.07 24.55 5.52
CA ARG A 189 -0.09 24.23 6.95
C ARG A 189 0.31 22.78 7.23
N ILE A 190 -0.15 21.84 6.41
CA ILE A 190 0.26 20.44 6.52
C ILE A 190 1.76 20.31 6.22
N GLN A 191 2.25 21.02 5.20
CA GLN A 191 3.65 20.99 4.83
C GLN A 191 4.55 21.57 5.93
N ASP A 192 4.11 22.60 6.65
CA ASP A 192 4.83 23.13 7.82
C ASP A 192 4.95 22.10 8.96
N ASN A 193 3.86 21.36 9.23
CA ASN A 193 3.89 20.28 10.22
C ASN A 193 4.79 19.11 9.78
N LEU A 194 4.80 18.79 8.49
CA LEU A 194 5.68 17.78 7.91
C LEU A 194 7.15 18.21 7.92
N ARG A 195 7.43 19.50 7.78
CA ARG A 195 8.78 20.07 7.94
C ARG A 195 9.28 19.91 9.38
N ALA A 196 8.39 19.95 10.37
CA ALA A 196 8.74 19.74 11.77
C ALA A 196 9.01 18.27 12.14
N GLN A 197 8.64 17.30 11.29
CA GLN A 197 8.91 15.88 11.53
C GLN A 197 10.41 15.60 11.52
N THR A 198 10.85 14.76 12.47
CA THR A 198 12.27 14.41 12.69
C THR A 198 12.63 13.02 12.18
N CYS A 199 11.67 12.28 11.62
CA CYS A 199 11.88 10.96 11.04
C CYS A 199 12.30 11.03 9.57
N THR A 200 12.81 9.91 9.03
CA THR A 200 13.09 9.77 7.60
C THR A 200 11.77 9.90 6.84
N THR A 201 11.72 10.79 5.86
CA THR A 201 10.47 11.08 5.13
C THR A 201 10.65 10.82 3.65
N ILE A 202 9.78 10.00 3.06
CA ILE A 202 9.74 9.73 1.63
C ILE A 202 8.44 10.29 1.08
N THR A 203 8.53 11.27 0.20
CA THR A 203 7.37 11.90 -0.43
C THR A 203 7.29 11.48 -1.88
N ILE A 204 6.29 10.69 -2.24
CA ILE A 204 5.93 10.45 -3.64
C ILE A 204 5.14 11.66 -4.10
N ALA A 205 5.71 12.40 -5.05
CA ALA A 205 5.13 13.65 -5.51
C ALA A 205 4.72 13.57 -6.97
N HIS A 206 3.51 14.07 -7.22
CA HIS A 206 3.04 14.43 -8.56
C HIS A 206 3.08 15.94 -8.77
N ARG A 207 3.15 16.75 -7.70
CA ARG A 207 3.39 18.20 -7.78
C ARG A 207 4.82 18.49 -7.35
N LEU A 208 5.65 18.89 -8.29
CA LEU A 208 7.07 19.15 -8.02
C LEU A 208 7.34 20.21 -6.93
N PRO A 209 6.53 21.26 -6.74
CA PRO A 209 6.73 22.21 -5.65
C PRO A 209 6.68 21.61 -4.24
N SER A 210 6.03 20.45 -4.02
CA SER A 210 5.94 19.86 -2.67
C SER A 210 7.26 19.24 -2.19
N ILE A 211 8.19 18.96 -3.11
CA ILE A 211 9.46 18.28 -2.83
C ILE A 211 10.69 19.15 -3.11
N ILE A 212 10.49 20.43 -3.43
CA ILE A 212 11.59 21.36 -3.71
C ILE A 212 12.48 21.62 -2.48
N ASP A 213 11.90 21.42 -1.29
CA ASP A 213 12.57 21.58 0.00
C ASP A 213 13.08 20.25 0.58
N CYS A 214 13.03 19.15 -0.19
CA CYS A 214 13.64 17.88 0.20
C CYS A 214 15.17 17.94 0.13
N ASP A 215 15.83 17.15 0.97
CA ASP A 215 17.29 17.03 0.99
C ASP A 215 17.80 16.47 -0.35
N ARG A 216 17.10 15.48 -0.90
CA ARG A 216 17.36 14.92 -2.24
C ARG A 216 16.07 14.56 -2.96
N VAL A 217 16.15 14.53 -4.28
CA VAL A 217 15.10 14.02 -5.16
C VAL A 217 15.62 12.81 -5.91
N VAL A 218 14.81 11.77 -5.93
CA VAL A 218 14.99 10.54 -6.68
C VAL A 218 14.05 10.57 -7.89
N VAL A 219 14.62 10.55 -9.09
CA VAL A 219 13.86 10.45 -10.34
C VAL A 219 13.82 8.98 -10.76
N LEU A 220 12.61 8.43 -10.84
CA LEU A 220 12.31 7.10 -11.31
C LEU A 220 11.82 7.12 -12.77
N GLU A 221 12.39 6.25 -13.58
CA GLU A 221 11.92 5.99 -14.94
C GLU A 221 12.01 4.49 -15.25
N ALA A 222 10.93 3.92 -15.79
CA ALA A 222 10.85 2.49 -16.14
C ALA A 222 11.32 1.53 -15.03
N GLY A 223 10.98 1.85 -13.76
CA GLY A 223 11.34 1.04 -12.59
C GLY A 223 12.79 1.19 -12.12
N ARG A 224 13.56 2.14 -12.67
CA ARG A 224 14.97 2.38 -12.32
C ARG A 224 15.15 3.78 -11.78
N THR A 225 16.15 3.92 -10.91
CA THR A 225 16.64 5.23 -10.47
C THR A 225 17.54 5.83 -11.55
N ILE A 226 17.17 7.01 -12.06
CA ILE A 226 17.92 7.71 -13.13
C ILE A 226 18.73 8.88 -12.55
N GLU A 227 18.15 9.65 -11.64
CA GLU A 227 18.81 10.80 -11.01
C GLU A 227 18.58 10.78 -9.50
N VAL A 228 19.62 11.09 -8.74
CA VAL A 228 19.55 11.31 -7.29
C VAL A 228 20.44 12.48 -6.93
N SER A 229 19.87 13.65 -6.67
CA SER A 229 20.62 14.76 -6.07
C SER A 229 19.71 15.78 -5.41
N ARG A 230 20.29 16.84 -4.87
CA ARG A 230 19.55 18.00 -4.36
C ARG A 230 18.70 18.61 -5.47
N PRO A 231 17.45 19.03 -5.19
CA PRO A 231 16.57 19.63 -6.19
C PRO A 231 17.22 20.78 -6.98
N ARG A 232 17.93 21.68 -6.28
CA ARG A 232 18.61 22.83 -6.89
C ARG A 232 19.74 22.45 -7.85
N GLU A 233 20.43 21.36 -7.57
CA GLU A 233 21.52 20.87 -8.42
C GLU A 233 20.94 20.25 -9.69
N LEU A 234 19.88 19.43 -9.57
CA LEU A 234 19.19 18.85 -10.72
C LEU A 234 18.61 19.92 -11.65
N LEU A 235 18.04 21.00 -11.08
CA LEU A 235 17.54 22.14 -11.88
C LEU A 235 18.64 22.92 -12.61
N ALA A 236 19.88 22.92 -12.10
CA ALA A 236 21.00 23.60 -12.72
C ALA A 236 21.68 22.77 -13.82
N VAL A 237 21.50 21.44 -13.81
CA VAL A 237 22.11 20.53 -14.77
C VAL A 237 21.35 20.56 -16.09
N SER A 238 22.03 20.91 -17.17
CA SER A 238 21.46 20.84 -18.52
C SER A 238 21.15 19.40 -18.90
N GLY A 239 19.90 19.15 -19.32
CA GLY A 239 19.43 17.82 -19.70
C GLY A 239 18.95 16.94 -18.54
N SER A 240 18.86 17.47 -17.32
CA SER A 240 18.25 16.74 -16.21
C SER A 240 16.78 16.41 -16.49
N VAL A 241 16.41 15.16 -16.25
CA VAL A 241 15.03 14.68 -16.34
C VAL A 241 14.14 15.40 -15.32
N PHE A 242 14.66 15.64 -14.10
CA PHE A 242 13.95 16.45 -13.11
C PHE A 242 13.66 17.87 -13.61
N ALA A 243 14.64 18.55 -14.21
CA ALA A 243 14.46 19.89 -14.75
C ALA A 243 13.43 19.92 -15.87
N ALA A 244 13.45 18.93 -16.78
CA ALA A 244 12.45 18.79 -17.83
C ALA A 244 11.02 18.64 -17.26
N LEU A 245 10.84 17.77 -16.26
CA LEU A 245 9.56 17.59 -15.57
C LEU A 245 9.09 18.89 -14.88
N TRP A 246 10.04 19.63 -14.29
CA TRP A 246 9.76 20.91 -13.62
C TRP A 246 9.21 21.94 -14.60
N HIS A 247 9.86 22.12 -15.75
CA HIS A 247 9.41 23.05 -16.78
C HIS A 247 8.05 22.65 -17.37
N GLU A 248 7.82 21.35 -17.59
CA GLU A 248 6.55 20.84 -18.12
C GLU A 248 5.36 21.23 -17.22
N GLN A 249 5.46 21.01 -15.91
CA GLN A 249 4.37 21.36 -14.97
C GLN A 249 4.11 22.86 -14.85
N HIS A 250 5.15 23.69 -14.91
CA HIS A 250 4.99 25.16 -14.87
C HIS A 250 4.33 25.69 -16.15
N THR A 251 4.58 25.04 -17.29
CA THR A 251 3.98 25.41 -18.57
C THR A 251 2.48 25.05 -18.59
N SER A 252 2.11 23.87 -18.09
CA SER A 252 0.71 23.44 -17.97
C SER A 252 -0.12 24.31 -17.03
N SER A 253 0.47 24.80 -15.94
CA SER A 253 -0.20 25.69 -14.97
C SER A 253 -0.57 27.06 -15.55
N SER A 254 0.06 27.47 -16.66
CA SER A 254 -0.12 28.77 -17.30
C SER A 254 -1.22 28.78 -18.38
N ILE A 255 -1.70 27.60 -18.80
CA ILE A 255 -2.68 27.44 -19.91
C ILE A 255 -4.13 27.43 -19.38
N ASP A 256 -4.35 27.09 -18.10
CA ASP A 256 -5.69 27.02 -17.50
C ASP A 256 -6.25 28.37 -16.99
N ILE A 257 -5.65 29.51 -17.37
CA ILE A 257 -6.12 30.88 -17.02
C ILE A 257 -6.48 31.69 -18.29
N GLY A 258 -6.79 31.01 -19.40
CA GLY A 258 -7.22 31.61 -20.67
C GLY A 258 -8.72 31.58 -20.89
#